data_AF-A0AAD1IIZ7-F1
#
_entry.id   AF-A0AAD1IIZ7-F1
#
_cell.length_a   1.000
_cell.length_b   1.000
_cell.length_c   1.000
_cell.angle_alpha   90.00
_cell.angle_beta   90.00
_cell.angle_gamma   90.00
#
_symmetry.space_group_name_H-M   'P 1'
#
loop_
_entity.id
_entity.type
_entity.pdbx_description
1 polymer ?
#
loop_
_entity_poly.entity_id
_entity_poly.type
_entity_poly.pdbx_seq_one_letter_code
_entity_poly.pdbx_strand_id
1 'polypeptide(L)'
;MADDARPSFFQRIAYAYGRRLPASMNRWVAEDLAGEGAVRRHMIRMAIPPLLILAPFWLLPTSFYVRLEMTAPIYIWALLMALALNKVWRRHRLAQHNLDPKLVDVIRRKKDQHIHDDYIRRFGPRPEEAKWQSNSSPF
;
A
#
# COMPACT_ATOMS: atom_id res chain seq x y z
N MET A 1 -8.17 30.06 7.19
CA MET A 1 -9.13 29.03 6.75
C MET A 1 -8.35 27.90 6.09
N ALA A 2 -8.00 26.87 6.85
CA ALA A 2 -7.30 25.67 6.36
C ALA A 2 -8.29 24.50 6.23
N ASP A 3 -9.51 24.82 5.81
CA ASP A 3 -10.57 23.85 5.59
C ASP A 3 -10.52 23.45 4.12
N ASP A 4 -9.80 22.36 3.85
CA ASP A 4 -10.27 21.22 3.02
C ASP A 4 -9.10 20.41 2.40
N ALA A 5 -8.07 20.09 3.18
CA ALA A 5 -6.97 19.21 2.73
C ALA A 5 -7.37 17.72 2.64
N ARG A 6 -8.66 17.39 2.83
CA ARG A 6 -9.18 16.01 2.77
C ARG A 6 -9.95 15.82 1.47
N PRO A 7 -9.69 14.73 0.72
CA PRO A 7 -10.44 14.46 -0.50
C PRO A 7 -11.90 14.11 -0.19
N SER A 8 -12.80 14.60 -1.04
CA SER A 8 -14.23 14.23 -1.02
C SER A 8 -14.42 12.73 -1.30
N PHE A 9 -15.62 12.20 -1.04
CA PHE A 9 -15.93 10.79 -1.26
C PHE A 9 -15.64 10.33 -2.70
N PHE A 10 -16.13 11.07 -3.70
CA PHE A 10 -15.88 10.76 -5.11
C PHE A 10 -14.41 10.91 -5.50
N GLN A 11 -13.71 11.90 -4.93
CA GLN A 11 -12.27 12.08 -5.15
C GLN A 11 -11.48 10.89 -4.59
N ARG A 12 -11.87 10.33 -3.44
CA ARG A 12 -11.25 9.12 -2.86
C ARG A 12 -11.46 7.89 -3.74
N ILE A 13 -12.66 7.71 -4.27
CA ILE A 13 -12.98 6.60 -5.19
C ILE A 13 -12.15 6.74 -6.47
N ALA A 14 -12.21 7.91 -7.13
CA ALA A 14 -11.45 8.15 -8.34
C ALA A 14 -9.94 7.99 -8.08
N TYR A 15 -9.44 8.48 -6.94
CA TYR A 15 -8.06 8.30 -6.51
C TYR A 15 -7.69 6.82 -6.35
N ALA A 16 -8.53 6.03 -5.66
CA ALA A 16 -8.29 4.60 -5.45
C ALA A 16 -8.10 3.85 -6.76
N TYR A 17 -8.81 4.26 -7.82
CA TYR A 17 -8.79 3.63 -9.14
C TYR A 17 -7.89 4.32 -10.19
N GLY A 18 -7.01 5.25 -9.77
CA GLY A 18 -5.95 5.75 -10.65
C GLY A 18 -5.88 7.27 -10.82
N ARG A 19 -6.91 8.02 -10.41
CA ARG A 19 -6.92 9.48 -10.59
C ARG A 19 -5.91 10.15 -9.65
N ARG A 20 -5.17 11.13 -10.17
CA ARG A 20 -4.29 11.99 -9.37
C ARG A 20 -5.12 13.04 -8.62
N LEU A 21 -4.87 13.20 -7.33
CA LEU A 21 -5.44 14.30 -6.51
C LEU A 21 -4.65 15.62 -6.71
N PRO A 22 -5.29 16.78 -6.50
CA PRO A 22 -4.62 18.08 -6.53
C PRO A 22 -3.46 18.18 -5.52
N ALA A 23 -2.47 19.03 -5.82
CA ALA A 23 -1.29 19.21 -4.98
C ALA A 23 -1.60 19.71 -3.55
N SER A 24 -2.71 20.43 -3.37
CA SER A 24 -3.18 20.88 -2.05
C SER A 24 -3.47 19.72 -1.09
N MET A 25 -3.71 18.51 -1.60
CA MET A 25 -4.00 17.30 -0.82
C MET A 25 -2.79 16.36 -0.69
N ASN A 26 -1.58 16.79 -1.08
CA ASN A 26 -0.38 15.96 -1.03
C ASN A 26 -0.05 15.44 0.37
N ARG A 27 -0.36 16.21 1.42
CA ARG A 27 -0.20 15.75 2.81
C ARG A 27 -1.08 14.55 3.13
N TRP A 28 -2.35 14.59 2.71
CA TRP A 28 -3.26 13.46 2.86
C TRP A 28 -2.78 12.24 2.05
N VAL A 29 -2.28 12.45 0.84
CA VAL A 29 -1.70 11.37 0.01
C VAL A 29 -0.48 10.75 0.67
N ALA A 30 0.40 11.56 1.24
CA ALA A 30 1.57 11.07 1.98
C ALA A 30 1.14 10.23 3.20
N GLU A 31 0.17 10.68 3.98
CA GLU A 31 -0.38 9.91 5.12
C GLU A 31 -1.11 8.64 4.67
N ASP A 32 -1.83 8.68 3.54
CA ASP A 32 -2.51 7.51 2.98
C ASP A 32 -1.52 6.44 2.50
N LEU A 33 -0.47 6.86 1.78
CA LEU A 33 0.49 5.96 1.17
C LEU A 33 1.64 5.59 2.10
N ALA A 34 2.07 6.43 3.04
CA ALA A 34 3.20 6.16 3.93
C ALA A 34 2.81 6.01 5.40
N GLY A 35 1.59 6.39 5.78
CA GLY A 35 1.10 6.33 7.16
C GLY A 35 0.66 4.94 7.62
N GLU A 36 0.31 4.84 8.91
CA GLU A 36 -0.02 3.58 9.56
C GLU A 36 -1.25 2.94 8.90
N GLY A 37 -1.19 1.62 8.67
CA GLY A 37 -2.26 0.90 7.99
C GLY A 37 -2.36 1.14 6.47
N ALA A 38 -1.34 1.73 5.83
CA ALA A 38 -1.32 1.90 4.36
C ALA A 38 -1.53 0.58 3.60
N VAL A 39 -0.90 -0.51 4.08
CA VAL A 39 -1.09 -1.86 3.52
C VAL A 39 -2.56 -2.28 3.63
N ARG A 40 -3.18 -2.11 4.80
CA ARG A 40 -4.58 -2.48 5.03
C ARG A 40 -5.52 -1.69 4.10
N ARG A 41 -5.33 -0.38 3.97
CA ARG A 41 -6.12 0.46 3.06
C ARG A 41 -5.97 0.03 1.60
N HIS A 42 -4.75 -0.28 1.17
CA HIS A 42 -4.51 -0.80 -0.18
C HIS A 42 -5.22 -2.14 -0.41
N MET A 43 -5.08 -3.09 0.52
CA MET A 43 -5.74 -4.40 0.44
C MET A 43 -7.26 -4.28 0.35
N ILE A 44 -7.88 -3.43 1.17
CA ILE A 44 -9.33 -3.20 1.12
C ILE A 44 -9.74 -2.64 -0.25
N ARG A 45 -9.02 -1.66 -0.79
CA ARG A 45 -9.32 -1.08 -2.11
C ARG A 45 -9.18 -2.09 -3.24
N MET A 46 -8.15 -2.94 -3.19
CA MET A 46 -7.89 -3.94 -4.22
C MET A 46 -8.77 -5.18 -4.11
N ALA A 47 -9.39 -5.43 -2.97
CA ALA A 47 -10.37 -6.50 -2.79
C ALA A 47 -11.71 -6.21 -3.48
N ILE A 48 -12.07 -4.92 -3.67
CA ILE A 48 -13.39 -4.53 -4.18
C ILE A 48 -13.58 -4.93 -5.67
N PRO A 49 -12.68 -4.59 -6.62
CA PRO A 49 -12.88 -4.96 -8.03
C PRO A 49 -13.08 -6.45 -8.30
N PRO A 50 -12.22 -7.38 -7.81
CA PRO A 50 -12.41 -8.80 -8.07
C PRO A 50 -13.69 -9.31 -7.41
N LEU A 51 -14.07 -8.79 -6.24
CA LEU A 51 -15.35 -9.14 -5.61
C LEU A 51 -16.55 -8.76 -6.49
N LEU A 52 -16.55 -7.54 -7.05
CA LEU A 52 -17.63 -7.08 -7.93
C LEU A 52 -17.71 -7.91 -9.22
N ILE A 53 -16.57 -8.30 -9.79
CA ILE A 53 -16.52 -9.12 -11.01
C ILE A 53 -17.01 -10.55 -10.72
N LEU A 54 -16.67 -11.10 -9.55
CA LEU A 54 -17.02 -12.48 -9.20
C LEU A 54 -18.43 -12.60 -8.60
N ALA A 55 -19.01 -11.53 -8.05
CA ALA A 55 -20.33 -11.55 -7.41
C ALA A 55 -21.46 -12.10 -8.30
N PRO A 56 -21.56 -11.80 -9.61
CA PRO A 56 -22.60 -12.37 -10.48
C PRO A 56 -22.57 -13.90 -10.57
N PHE A 57 -21.39 -14.54 -10.48
CA PHE A 57 -21.27 -16.00 -10.48
C PHE A 57 -21.97 -16.65 -9.28
N TRP A 58 -22.20 -15.89 -8.22
CA TRP A 58 -22.92 -16.37 -7.04
C TRP A 58 -24.43 -16.46 -7.22
N LEU A 59 -24.98 -15.85 -8.28
CA LEU A 59 -26.39 -15.94 -8.64
C LEU A 59 -26.71 -17.19 -9.49
N LEU A 60 -25.69 -17.92 -9.93
CA LEU A 60 -25.88 -19.13 -10.73
C LEU A 60 -26.46 -20.28 -9.89
N PRO A 61 -27.43 -21.04 -10.44
CA PRO A 61 -28.08 -22.16 -9.75
C PRO A 61 -27.17 -23.39 -9.74
N THR A 62 -26.07 -23.32 -9.00
CA THR A 62 -25.09 -24.41 -8.81
C THR A 62 -24.95 -24.76 -7.33
N SER A 63 -24.14 -25.77 -7.01
CA SER A 63 -23.82 -26.08 -5.61
C SER A 63 -22.90 -25.00 -5.02
N PHE A 64 -22.95 -24.83 -3.69
CA PHE A 64 -22.06 -23.89 -3.00
C PHE A 64 -20.58 -24.20 -3.23
N TYR A 65 -20.22 -25.49 -3.22
CA TYR A 65 -18.86 -25.96 -3.47
C TYR A 65 -18.36 -25.57 -4.86
N VAL A 66 -19.17 -25.76 -5.90
CA VAL A 66 -18.81 -25.40 -7.28
C VAL A 66 -18.57 -23.88 -7.40
N ARG A 67 -19.41 -23.05 -6.76
CA ARG A 67 -19.20 -21.60 -6.72
C ARG A 67 -17.89 -21.21 -6.04
N LEU A 68 -17.56 -21.87 -4.94
CA LEU A 68 -16.35 -21.59 -4.20
C LEU A 68 -15.11 -21.99 -5.00
N GLU A 69 -15.11 -23.18 -5.61
CA GLU A 69 -13.99 -23.69 -6.40
C GLU A 69 -13.69 -22.82 -7.63
N MET A 70 -14.71 -22.28 -8.30
CA MET A 70 -14.49 -21.42 -9.46
C MET A 70 -14.09 -19.98 -9.09
N THR A 71 -14.58 -19.43 -7.96
CA THR A 71 -14.34 -18.01 -7.62
C THR A 71 -13.20 -17.79 -6.64
N ALA A 72 -13.01 -18.69 -5.66
CA ALA A 72 -12.02 -18.51 -4.60
C ALA A 72 -10.57 -18.48 -5.09
N PRO A 73 -10.10 -19.37 -6.00
CA PRO A 73 -8.73 -19.33 -6.47
C PRO A 73 -8.39 -17.99 -7.14
N ILE A 74 -9.29 -17.47 -7.97
CA ILE A 74 -9.12 -16.18 -8.66
C ILE A 74 -9.08 -15.04 -7.65
N TYR A 75 -10.00 -15.03 -6.69
CA TYR A 75 -10.06 -13.99 -5.66
C TYR A 75 -8.81 -13.98 -4.77
N ILE A 76 -8.40 -15.16 -4.28
CA ILE A 76 -7.19 -15.32 -3.46
C ILE A 76 -5.97 -14.88 -4.25
N TRP A 77 -5.84 -15.32 -5.51
CA TRP A 77 -4.73 -14.93 -6.37
C TRP A 77 -4.65 -13.41 -6.55
N ALA A 78 -5.78 -12.74 -6.79
CA ALA A 78 -5.82 -11.28 -6.89
C ALA A 78 -5.35 -10.58 -5.61
N LEU A 79 -5.72 -11.09 -4.43
CA LEU A 79 -5.26 -10.54 -3.15
C LEU A 79 -3.75 -10.78 -2.93
N LEU A 80 -3.25 -11.95 -3.28
CA LEU A 80 -1.81 -12.25 -3.19
C LEU A 80 -1.00 -11.31 -4.09
N MET A 81 -1.46 -11.10 -5.33
CA MET A 81 -0.83 -10.14 -6.24
C MET A 81 -0.92 -8.70 -5.70
N ALA A 82 -2.06 -8.27 -5.18
CA ALA A 82 -2.21 -6.96 -4.56
C ALA A 82 -1.22 -6.77 -3.38
N LEU A 83 -1.06 -7.79 -2.53
CA LEU A 83 -0.11 -7.76 -1.42
C LEU A 83 1.34 -7.68 -1.91
N ALA A 84 1.71 -8.49 -2.91
CA ALA A 84 3.05 -8.52 -3.48
C ALA A 84 3.43 -7.20 -4.16
N LEU A 85 2.52 -6.63 -4.96
CA LEU A 85 2.76 -5.39 -5.71
C LEU A 85 2.55 -4.12 -4.88
N ASN A 86 1.97 -4.21 -3.68
CA ASN A 86 1.64 -3.07 -2.82
C ASN A 86 2.81 -2.08 -2.65
N LYS A 87 4.04 -2.57 -2.43
CA LYS A 87 5.22 -1.70 -2.26
C LYS A 87 5.52 -0.89 -3.53
N VAL A 88 5.58 -1.58 -4.68
CA VAL A 88 5.86 -0.96 -5.99
C VAL A 88 4.77 0.05 -6.34
N TRP A 89 3.51 -0.34 -6.15
CA TRP A 89 2.36 0.53 -6.42
C TRP A 89 2.39 1.80 -5.54
N ARG A 90 2.64 1.68 -4.24
CA ARG A 90 2.72 2.84 -3.33
C ARG A 90 3.84 3.80 -3.72
N ARG A 91 5.01 3.29 -4.10
CA ARG A 91 6.14 4.11 -4.58
C ARG A 91 5.81 4.83 -5.88
N HIS A 92 5.22 4.11 -6.84
CA HIS A 92 4.76 4.70 -8.09
C HIS A 92 3.74 5.82 -7.84
N ARG A 93 2.78 5.60 -6.93
CA ARG A 93 1.78 6.61 -6.56
C ARG A 93 2.38 7.83 -5.87
N LEU A 94 3.39 7.68 -5.03
CA LEU A 94 4.12 8.84 -4.48
C LEU A 94 4.83 9.62 -5.58
N ALA A 95 5.50 8.92 -6.50
CA ALA A 95 6.17 9.55 -7.65
C ALA A 95 5.17 10.31 -8.54
N GLN A 96 3.98 9.75 -8.82
CA GLN A 96 2.91 10.43 -9.53
C GLN A 96 2.48 11.75 -8.88
N HIS A 97 2.65 11.88 -7.56
CA HIS A 97 2.33 13.06 -6.78
C HIS A 97 3.51 14.01 -6.53
N ASN A 98 4.68 13.74 -7.15
CA ASN A 98 5.94 14.44 -6.92
C ASN A 98 6.39 14.37 -5.44
N LEU A 99 6.09 13.26 -4.76
CA LEU A 99 6.51 12.97 -3.38
C LEU A 99 7.67 11.97 -3.38
N ASP A 100 8.52 12.02 -2.35
CA ASP A 100 9.65 11.10 -2.20
C ASP A 100 9.15 9.64 -2.10
N PRO A 101 9.50 8.74 -3.05
CA PRO A 101 9.12 7.34 -3.01
C PRO A 101 9.62 6.59 -1.77
N LYS A 102 10.71 7.07 -1.14
CA LYS A 102 11.26 6.46 0.07
C LYS A 102 10.38 6.65 1.30
N LEU A 103 9.36 7.50 1.23
CA LEU A 103 8.36 7.65 2.30
C LEU A 103 7.66 6.33 2.65
N VAL A 104 7.53 5.41 1.69
CA VAL A 104 6.97 4.06 1.91
C VAL A 104 7.66 3.30 3.05
N ASP A 105 8.97 3.53 3.24
CA ASP A 105 9.80 2.82 4.18
C ASP A 105 9.88 3.51 5.55
N VAL A 106 9.30 4.70 5.74
CA VAL A 106 9.41 5.50 6.97
C VAL A 106 8.87 4.76 8.19
N ILE A 107 7.71 4.11 8.08
CA ILE A 107 7.14 3.35 9.20
C ILE A 107 7.99 2.13 9.52
N ARG A 108 8.47 1.43 8.49
CA ARG A 108 9.33 0.27 8.71
C ARG A 108 10.63 0.70 9.39
N ARG A 109 11.23 1.81 8.95
CA ARG A 109 12.41 2.42 9.60
C ARG A 109 12.12 2.77 11.05
N LYS A 110 10.99 3.45 11.34
CA LYS A 110 10.60 3.80 12.71
C LYS A 110 10.39 2.56 13.57
N LYS A 111 9.79 1.50 13.02
CA LYS A 111 9.63 0.23 13.71
C LYS A 111 10.99 -0.43 13.95
N ASP A 112 11.90 -0.42 13.00
CA ASP A 112 13.20 -1.09 13.08
C ASP A 112 14.26 -0.24 13.81
N GLN A 113 13.96 1.02 14.16
CA GLN A 113 14.86 1.92 14.91
C GLN A 113 15.34 1.29 16.22
N HIS A 114 14.45 0.66 16.99
CA HIS A 114 14.84 0.01 18.24
C HIS A 114 15.86 -1.12 18.04
N ILE A 115 15.78 -1.85 16.92
CA ILE A 115 16.74 -2.90 16.55
C ILE A 115 18.09 -2.26 16.21
N HIS A 116 18.05 -1.14 15.49
CA HIS A 116 19.25 -0.39 15.15
C HIS A 116 19.95 0.16 16.41
N ASP A 117 19.19 0.71 17.35
CA ASP A 117 19.70 1.25 18.60
C ASP A 117 20.29 0.16 19.50
N ASP A 118 19.62 -1.00 19.61
CA ASP A 118 20.14 -2.17 20.35
C ASP A 118 21.42 -2.73 19.71
N TYR A 119 21.47 -2.79 18.38
CA TYR A 119 22.69 -3.16 17.66
C TYR A 119 23.85 -2.22 17.96
N ILE A 120 23.64 -0.90 17.89
CA ILE A 120 24.66 0.11 18.17
C ILE A 120 25.17 -0.02 19.62
N ARG A 121 24.28 -0.28 20.58
CA ARG A 121 24.67 -0.48 21.99
C ARG A 121 25.56 -1.70 22.19
N ARG A 122 25.32 -2.79 21.46
CA ARG A 122 26.05 -4.06 21.64
C ARG A 122 27.35 -4.14 20.83
N PHE A 123 27.35 -3.60 19.62
CA PHE A 123 28.42 -3.80 18.65
C PHE A 123 29.08 -2.50 18.17
N GLY A 124 28.59 -1.35 18.59
CA GLY A 124 29.06 -0.04 18.14
C GLY A 124 28.39 0.44 16.85
N PRO A 125 28.66 1.70 16.43
CA PRO A 125 28.10 2.27 15.22
C PRO A 125 28.62 1.56 13.97
N ARG A 126 27.75 1.39 12.97
CA ARG A 126 28.13 0.81 11.68
C ARG A 126 29.13 1.75 10.97
N PRO A 127 30.23 1.23 10.39
CA PRO A 127 31.20 2.05 9.68
C PRO A 127 30.58 2.76 8.48
N GLU A 128 31.09 3.95 8.18
CA GLU A 128 30.62 4.86 7.12
C GLU A 128 30.58 4.18 5.74
N GLU A 129 31.55 3.31 5.47
CA GLU A 129 31.64 2.51 4.26
C GLU A 129 30.48 1.54 4.06
N ALA A 130 29.75 1.15 5.10
CA ALA A 130 28.59 0.28 4.99
C ALA A 130 27.27 1.06 4.76
N LYS A 131 27.32 2.39 4.58
CA LYS A 131 26.14 3.21 4.24
C LYS A 131 25.47 2.77 2.94
N TRP A 132 26.21 2.25 1.96
CA TRP A 132 25.60 1.74 0.71
C TRP A 132 24.69 0.52 0.96
N GLN A 133 24.96 -0.28 1.99
CA GLN A 133 24.14 -1.45 2.38
C GLN A 133 22.85 -1.05 3.11
N SER A 134 22.73 0.20 3.57
CA SER A 134 21.53 0.69 4.25
C SER A 134 20.31 0.83 3.32
N ASN A 135 20.53 0.72 2.00
CA ASN A 135 19.46 0.71 1.01
C ASN A 135 18.77 -0.66 1.02
N SER A 136 17.68 -0.75 1.79
CA SER A 136 16.93 -1.99 2.05
C SER A 136 16.11 -2.50 0.85
N SER A 137 16.30 -1.95 -0.36
CA SER A 137 15.62 -2.41 -1.58
C SER A 137 16.26 -1.77 -2.84
N PRO A 138 16.81 -2.53 -3.79
CA PRO A 138 17.27 -2.01 -5.09
C PRO A 138 16.11 -1.68 -6.05
N PHE A 139 14.88 -2.09 -5.73
CA PHE A 139 13.63 -1.79 -6.43
C PHE A 139 12.69 -1.03 -5.51
#